data_AF-A0A2X3KZW9-F1
#
_entry.id   AF-A0A2X3KZW9-F1
#
_cell.length_a   1.000
_cell.length_b   1.000
_cell.length_c   1.000
_cell.angle_alpha   90.00
_cell.angle_beta   90.00
_cell.angle_gamma   90.00
#
_symmetry.space_group_name_H-M   'P 1'
#
loop_
_entity.id
_entity.type
_entity.pdbx_description
1 polymer ?
#
loop_
_entity_poly.entity_id
_entity_poly.type
_entity_poly.pdbx_seq_one_letter_code
_entity_poly.pdbx_strand_id
1 'polypeptide(L)'
;MVNSNEFWFYIIEKAFAKINGGYQNLGGGFEGYFGIDSTENHEITDANKNDVWNKYFKKIFHEKGHATYQGTGSDKNTKYLVSAHAYAVIDAAEWNNIKLVRLHNPWNVANYEKEFSPNSKEWDSVPDAVQKATFQRDRFRSLSGSKEVPKTFWMPYDYYRHDIPKISELFLSAKLPAVLKSIAHSNSIQK
;
A
#
# COMPACT_ATOMS: atom_id res chain seq x y z
N MET A 1 -7.20 11.32 12.62
CA MET A 1 -8.67 11.41 12.39
C MET A 1 -8.90 11.25 10.90
N VAL A 2 -9.98 10.60 10.45
CA VAL A 2 -10.55 11.05 9.16
C VAL A 2 -11.06 12.44 9.50
N ASN A 3 -10.35 13.47 9.05
CA ASN A 3 -10.76 14.83 9.31
C ASN A 3 -12.12 15.00 8.63
N SER A 4 -13.20 15.12 9.41
CA SER A 4 -14.56 15.25 8.89
C SER A 4 -14.74 16.52 8.04
N ASN A 5 -13.75 17.42 8.09
CA ASN A 5 -13.70 18.65 7.33
C ASN A 5 -12.75 18.55 6.11
N GLU A 6 -12.14 17.39 5.85
CA GLU A 6 -11.39 17.14 4.61
C GLU A 6 -12.27 16.48 3.57
N PHE A 7 -12.50 17.19 2.46
CA PHE A 7 -13.39 16.73 1.39
C PHE A 7 -12.68 16.46 0.06
N TRP A 8 -11.38 16.76 -0.02
CA TRP A 8 -10.62 16.73 -1.27
C TRP A 8 -10.68 15.35 -1.95
N PHE A 9 -10.61 14.26 -1.18
CA PHE A 9 -10.65 12.90 -1.73
C PHE A 9 -12.03 12.54 -2.29
N TYR A 10 -13.13 12.98 -1.66
CA TYR A 10 -14.49 12.82 -2.22
C TYR A 10 -14.65 13.59 -3.53
N ILE A 11 -14.06 14.79 -3.62
CA ILE A 11 -14.11 15.61 -4.85
C ILE A 11 -13.35 14.93 -5.98
N ILE A 12 -12.16 14.38 -5.70
CA ILE A 12 -11.37 13.62 -6.68
C ILE A 12 -12.14 12.37 -7.14
N GLU A 13 -12.69 11.58 -6.21
CA GLU A 13 -13.47 10.39 -6.54
C GLU A 13 -14.71 10.74 -7.37
N LYS A 14 -15.43 11.82 -7.04
CA LYS A 14 -16.59 12.29 -7.81
C LYS A 14 -16.22 12.75 -9.21
N ALA A 15 -15.11 13.49 -9.36
CA ALA A 15 -14.61 13.89 -10.66
C ALA A 15 -14.25 12.66 -11.50
N PHE A 16 -13.62 11.67 -10.88
CA PHE A 16 -13.29 10.39 -11.49
C PHE A 16 -14.54 9.61 -11.93
N ALA A 17 -15.56 9.50 -11.06
CA ALA A 17 -16.86 8.92 -11.41
C ALA A 17 -17.49 9.63 -12.61
N LYS A 18 -17.47 10.97 -12.62
CA LYS A 18 -18.05 11.77 -13.70
C LYS A 18 -17.38 11.49 -15.06
N ILE A 19 -16.06 11.40 -15.11
CA ILE A 19 -15.31 11.12 -16.35
C ILE A 19 -15.66 9.72 -16.89
N ASN A 20 -15.96 8.78 -16.01
CA ASN A 20 -16.30 7.39 -16.36
C ASN A 20 -17.80 7.15 -16.56
N GLY A 21 -18.63 8.20 -16.61
CA GLY A 21 -20.07 8.06 -16.83
C GLY A 21 -20.89 7.68 -15.58
N GLY A 22 -20.30 7.80 -14.40
CA GLY A 22 -20.95 7.62 -13.10
C GLY A 22 -20.23 6.64 -12.18
N TYR A 23 -20.62 6.62 -10.91
CA TYR A 23 -20.02 5.77 -9.86
C TYR A 23 -20.16 4.28 -10.16
N GLN A 24 -21.25 3.88 -10.80
CA GLN A 24 -21.53 2.49 -11.19
C GLN A 24 -20.48 1.91 -12.15
N ASN A 25 -19.72 2.77 -12.84
CA ASN A 25 -18.69 2.37 -13.79
C ASN A 25 -17.28 2.34 -13.18
N LEU A 26 -17.14 2.60 -11.87
CA LEU A 26 -15.84 2.57 -11.17
C LEU A 26 -15.44 1.18 -10.66
N GLY A 27 -16.30 0.16 -10.84
CA GLY A 27 -16.00 -1.21 -10.44
C GLY A 27 -14.87 -1.82 -11.26
N GLY A 28 -14.01 -2.62 -10.62
CA GLY A 28 -13.06 -3.49 -11.32
C GLY A 28 -11.59 -3.02 -11.38
N GLY A 29 -11.23 -1.89 -10.76
CA GLY A 29 -9.83 -1.54 -10.45
C GLY A 29 -8.94 -1.28 -11.68
N PHE A 30 -9.25 -0.24 -12.46
CA PHE A 30 -8.41 0.19 -13.58
C PHE A 30 -7.63 1.46 -13.23
N GLU A 31 -6.30 1.39 -13.33
CA GLU A 31 -5.37 2.41 -12.83
C GLU A 31 -5.23 3.61 -13.76
N GLY A 32 -5.36 3.39 -15.07
CA GLY A 32 -5.02 4.37 -16.11
C GLY A 32 -5.85 5.65 -16.07
N TYR A 33 -6.91 5.69 -15.26
CA TYR A 33 -7.83 6.81 -15.20
C TYR A 33 -7.31 8.06 -14.48
N PHE A 34 -6.26 7.93 -13.65
CA PHE A 34 -5.64 9.08 -12.98
C PHE A 34 -4.42 9.62 -13.73
N GLY A 35 -4.18 9.11 -14.94
CA GLY A 35 -2.90 9.28 -15.61
C GLY A 35 -1.75 8.80 -14.72
N ILE A 36 -2.03 7.75 -13.97
CA ILE A 36 -1.05 6.89 -13.30
C ILE A 36 -1.09 5.60 -14.10
N ASP A 37 0.09 5.17 -14.55
CA ASP A 37 0.27 3.87 -15.18
C ASP A 37 1.05 2.98 -14.21
N SER A 38 0.95 1.67 -14.36
CA SER A 38 1.83 0.70 -13.70
C SER A 38 2.80 0.06 -14.68
N THR A 39 3.93 -0.39 -14.13
CA THR A 39 4.75 -1.40 -14.80
C THR A 39 3.97 -2.70 -14.91
N GLU A 40 4.48 -3.63 -15.73
CA GLU A 40 4.01 -5.01 -15.67
C GLU A 40 4.16 -5.58 -14.25
N ASN A 41 3.32 -6.57 -13.94
CA ASN A 41 3.43 -7.30 -12.68
C ASN A 41 4.70 -8.16 -12.71
N HIS A 42 5.52 -7.99 -11.67
CA HIS A 42 6.65 -8.85 -11.39
C HIS A 42 6.21 -9.98 -10.45
N GLU A 43 5.95 -11.15 -11.04
CA GLU A 43 5.49 -12.33 -10.32
C GLU A 43 6.54 -12.85 -9.32
N ILE A 44 6.06 -13.27 -8.15
CA ILE A 44 6.84 -13.74 -7.01
C ILE A 44 6.66 -15.25 -6.89
N THR A 45 7.74 -15.98 -7.07
CA THR A 45 7.84 -17.43 -6.92
C THR A 45 8.89 -17.77 -5.86
N ASP A 46 8.90 -19.01 -5.38
CA ASP A 46 9.95 -19.44 -4.44
C ASP A 46 11.36 -19.34 -5.03
N ALA A 47 11.50 -19.46 -6.36
CA ALA A 47 12.79 -19.35 -7.05
C ALA A 47 13.31 -17.90 -7.12
N ASN A 48 12.44 -16.89 -7.20
CA ASN A 48 12.84 -15.50 -7.42
C ASN A 48 12.51 -14.55 -6.25
N LYS A 49 11.91 -15.01 -5.15
CA LYS A 49 11.39 -14.16 -4.08
C LYS A 49 12.42 -13.19 -3.49
N ASN A 50 13.68 -13.60 -3.36
CA ASN A 50 14.76 -12.75 -2.86
C ASN A 50 15.19 -11.70 -3.89
N ASP A 51 15.24 -12.08 -5.16
CA ASP A 51 15.52 -11.15 -6.25
C ASP A 51 14.44 -10.09 -6.37
N VAL A 52 13.16 -10.49 -6.31
CA VAL A 52 12.02 -9.56 -6.37
C VAL A 52 12.04 -8.59 -5.18
N TRP A 53 12.33 -9.10 -3.98
CA TRP A 53 12.49 -8.26 -2.79
C TRP A 53 13.56 -7.18 -2.98
N ASN A 54 14.76 -7.57 -3.45
CA ASN A 54 15.87 -6.64 -3.59
C ASN A 54 15.70 -5.69 -4.79
N LYS A 55 15.18 -6.17 -5.92
CA LYS A 55 15.06 -5.37 -7.16
C LYS A 55 13.85 -4.45 -7.18
N TYR A 56 12.74 -4.84 -6.54
CA TYR A 56 11.47 -4.11 -6.62
C TYR A 56 11.06 -3.52 -5.29
N PHE A 57 10.89 -4.31 -4.22
CA PHE A 57 10.44 -3.77 -2.93
C PHE A 57 11.41 -2.73 -2.37
N LYS A 58 12.70 -3.07 -2.24
CA LYS A 58 13.70 -2.10 -1.75
C LYS A 58 13.79 -0.86 -2.63
N LYS A 59 13.79 -1.04 -3.95
CA LYS A 59 13.88 0.05 -4.91
C LYS A 59 12.67 0.99 -4.86
N ILE A 60 11.45 0.46 -4.87
CA ILE A 60 10.21 1.25 -4.84
C ILE A 60 10.14 2.07 -3.55
N PHE A 61 10.36 1.44 -2.39
CA PHE A 61 10.10 2.07 -1.10
C PHE A 61 11.28 2.85 -0.52
N HIS A 62 12.53 2.43 -0.74
CA HIS A 62 13.72 3.05 -0.12
C HIS A 62 14.52 3.93 -1.06
N GLU A 63 14.65 3.54 -2.32
CA GLU A 63 15.41 4.34 -3.31
C GLU A 63 14.53 5.43 -3.92
N LYS A 64 13.28 5.10 -4.26
CA LYS A 64 12.32 6.03 -4.87
C LYS A 64 11.39 6.70 -3.87
N GLY A 65 11.10 6.06 -2.73
CA GLY A 65 10.16 6.59 -1.74
C GLY A 65 8.71 6.63 -2.22
N HIS A 66 8.32 5.68 -3.07
CA HIS A 66 6.99 5.61 -3.68
C HIS A 66 6.09 4.61 -2.95
N ALA A 67 4.77 4.85 -3.02
CA ALA A 67 3.77 3.83 -2.72
C ALA A 67 3.25 3.19 -4.01
N THR A 68 2.73 1.98 -3.91
CA THR A 68 2.04 1.28 -5.01
C THR A 68 0.75 0.65 -4.48
N TYR A 69 0.09 -0.18 -5.26
CA TYR A 69 -1.06 -0.95 -4.82
C TYR A 69 -1.08 -2.31 -5.51
N GLN A 70 -1.79 -3.27 -4.91
CA GLN A 70 -2.03 -4.57 -5.51
C GLN A 70 -3.38 -5.14 -5.10
N GLY A 71 -3.97 -5.92 -5.99
CA GLY A 71 -5.20 -6.66 -5.75
C GLY A 71 -4.93 -8.13 -5.42
N THR A 72 -5.66 -8.67 -4.45
CA THR A 72 -5.67 -10.11 -4.13
C THR A 72 -6.31 -10.96 -5.24
N GLY A 73 -7.01 -10.33 -6.19
CA GLY A 73 -7.75 -11.02 -7.24
C GLY A 73 -9.01 -11.72 -6.70
N SER A 74 -9.88 -12.18 -7.59
CA SER A 74 -11.16 -12.81 -7.21
C SER A 74 -11.02 -14.27 -6.75
N ASP A 75 -9.82 -14.73 -6.44
CA ASP A 75 -9.58 -16.10 -6.01
C ASP A 75 -9.99 -16.29 -4.54
N LYS A 76 -10.64 -17.41 -4.23
CA LYS A 76 -11.08 -17.80 -2.89
C LYS A 76 -9.93 -18.30 -2.01
N ASN A 77 -8.71 -18.43 -2.56
CA ASN A 77 -7.55 -18.99 -1.87
C ASN A 77 -6.75 -17.99 -1.01
N THR A 78 -7.21 -16.75 -0.85
CA THR A 78 -6.57 -15.80 0.08
C THR A 78 -6.68 -16.29 1.52
N LYS A 79 -5.57 -16.29 2.26
CA LYS A 79 -5.50 -16.79 3.64
C LYS A 79 -5.38 -15.70 4.69
N TYR A 80 -4.77 -14.57 4.35
CA TYR A 80 -4.39 -13.50 5.28
C TYR A 80 -5.09 -12.16 4.97
N LEU A 81 -5.41 -11.92 3.71
CA LEU A 81 -6.02 -10.72 3.18
C LEU A 81 -7.44 -10.99 2.67
N VAL A 82 -8.21 -9.93 2.46
CA VAL A 82 -9.56 -10.01 1.91
C VAL A 82 -9.47 -10.36 0.42
N SER A 83 -10.21 -11.40 0.00
CA SER A 83 -10.37 -11.78 -1.41
C SER A 83 -11.06 -10.70 -2.23
N ALA A 84 -10.76 -10.63 -3.53
CA ALA A 84 -11.32 -9.67 -4.48
C ALA A 84 -11.16 -8.21 -4.03
N HIS A 85 -10.03 -7.89 -3.39
CA HIS A 85 -9.82 -6.58 -2.76
C HIS A 85 -8.46 -5.99 -3.08
N ALA A 86 -8.43 -4.66 -3.22
CA ALA A 86 -7.22 -3.91 -3.48
C ALA A 86 -6.64 -3.34 -2.18
N TYR A 87 -5.32 -3.45 -2.03
CA TYR A 87 -4.55 -2.89 -0.92
C TYR A 87 -3.53 -1.90 -1.46
N ALA A 88 -3.35 -0.78 -0.77
CA ALA A 88 -2.15 0.04 -1.01
C ALA A 88 -0.96 -0.64 -0.33
N VAL A 89 0.14 -0.77 -1.06
CA VAL A 89 1.42 -1.25 -0.55
C VAL A 89 2.30 -0.02 -0.39
N ILE A 90 2.60 0.32 0.86
CA ILE A 90 3.10 1.65 1.20
C ILE A 90 4.54 1.65 1.72
N ASP A 91 5.04 0.49 2.12
CA ASP A 91 6.40 0.33 2.61
C ASP A 91 6.81 -1.15 2.59
N ALA A 92 8.11 -1.42 2.66
CA ALA A 92 8.66 -2.75 2.86
C ALA A 92 10.02 -2.68 3.51
N ALA A 93 10.24 -3.32 4.65
CA ALA A 93 11.47 -3.18 5.42
C ALA A 93 12.03 -4.52 5.86
N GLU A 94 13.35 -4.54 6.09
CA GLU A 94 14.08 -5.74 6.51
C GLU A 94 14.92 -5.45 7.75
N TRP A 95 14.79 -6.29 8.77
CA TRP A 95 15.66 -6.25 9.95
C TRP A 95 15.92 -7.66 10.46
N ASN A 96 17.19 -7.99 10.71
CA ASN A 96 17.59 -9.32 11.22
C ASN A 96 16.97 -10.50 10.43
N ASN A 97 17.04 -10.44 9.10
CA ASN A 97 16.43 -11.38 8.15
C ASN A 97 14.89 -11.45 8.16
N ILE A 98 14.21 -10.59 8.92
CA ILE A 98 12.75 -10.46 8.92
C ILE A 98 12.37 -9.45 7.84
N LYS A 99 11.70 -9.92 6.78
CA LYS A 99 11.19 -9.10 5.67
C LYS A 99 9.70 -8.85 5.86
N LEU A 100 9.31 -7.60 6.07
CA LEU A 100 7.92 -7.21 6.26
C LEU A 100 7.46 -6.24 5.17
N VAL A 101 6.22 -6.41 4.72
CA VAL A 101 5.54 -5.48 3.81
C VAL A 101 4.47 -4.75 4.59
N ARG A 102 4.35 -3.43 4.40
CA ARG A 102 3.32 -2.60 5.02
C ARG A 102 2.19 -2.34 4.03
N LEU A 103 0.98 -2.66 4.45
CA LEU A 103 -0.22 -2.47 3.65
C LEU A 103 -1.23 -1.55 4.35
N HIS A 104 -2.05 -0.91 3.54
CA HIS A 104 -3.26 -0.18 3.96
C HIS A 104 -4.46 -0.80 3.27
N ASN A 105 -5.46 -1.18 4.08
CA ASN A 105 -6.78 -1.55 3.59
C ASN A 105 -7.61 -0.27 3.36
N PRO A 106 -8.07 0.02 2.12
CA PRO A 106 -8.90 1.20 1.84
C PRO A 106 -10.19 1.31 2.65
N TRP A 107 -10.74 0.19 3.15
CA TRP A 107 -11.87 0.20 4.09
C TRP A 107 -11.50 0.72 5.48
N ASN A 108 -10.24 1.09 5.69
CA ASN A 108 -9.73 1.63 6.94
C ASN A 108 -9.87 0.66 8.12
N VAL A 109 -9.90 -0.64 7.83
CA VAL A 109 -9.89 -1.71 8.83
C VAL A 109 -8.67 -2.61 8.62
N ALA A 110 -7.78 -2.63 9.61
CA ALA A 110 -6.66 -3.56 9.66
C ALA A 110 -7.11 -4.90 10.26
N ASN A 111 -7.79 -5.73 9.46
CA ASN A 111 -8.28 -7.06 9.88
C ASN A 111 -7.18 -8.14 9.93
N TYR A 112 -5.93 -7.76 9.68
CA TYR A 112 -4.81 -8.68 9.76
C TYR A 112 -4.42 -8.86 11.23
N GLU A 113 -4.61 -10.06 11.75
CA GLU A 113 -4.40 -10.42 13.17
C GLU A 113 -3.34 -11.52 13.35
N LYS A 114 -2.37 -11.61 12.43
CA LYS A 114 -1.29 -12.60 12.47
C LYS A 114 0.05 -11.96 12.90
N GLU A 115 1.15 -12.65 12.71
CA GLU A 115 2.50 -12.21 13.03
C GLU A 115 2.78 -10.79 12.50
N PHE A 116 3.33 -9.90 13.33
CA PHE A 116 3.55 -8.48 13.00
C PHE A 116 2.30 -7.65 12.71
N SER A 117 1.09 -8.17 12.98
CA SER A 117 -0.10 -7.34 13.10
C SER A 117 0.07 -6.28 14.21
N PRO A 118 -0.74 -5.21 14.23
CA PRO A 118 -0.49 -4.10 15.15
C PRO A 118 -0.42 -4.45 16.64
N ASN A 119 -1.15 -5.49 17.06
CA ASN A 119 -1.20 -5.97 18.45
C ASN A 119 -0.40 -7.26 18.69
N SER A 120 0.41 -7.69 17.72
CA SER A 120 1.11 -8.97 17.79
C SER A 120 2.33 -8.90 18.73
N LYS A 121 2.63 -10.02 19.39
CA LYS A 121 3.74 -10.13 20.35
C LYS A 121 5.10 -10.24 19.68
N GLU A 122 5.15 -10.55 18.39
CA GLU A 122 6.37 -10.60 17.59
C GLU A 122 7.11 -9.25 17.63
N TRP A 123 6.39 -8.15 17.81
CA TRP A 123 6.98 -6.82 17.99
C TRP A 123 7.83 -6.68 19.27
N ASP A 124 7.57 -7.49 20.30
CA ASP A 124 8.34 -7.49 21.54
C ASP A 124 9.80 -7.94 21.31
N SER A 125 10.04 -8.69 20.22
CA SER A 125 11.38 -9.14 19.82
C SER A 125 12.18 -8.09 19.04
N VAL A 126 11.52 -7.02 18.58
CA VAL A 126 12.15 -5.97 17.78
C VAL A 126 12.49 -4.78 18.69
N PRO A 127 13.77 -4.39 18.81
CA PRO A 127 14.17 -3.29 19.68
C PRO A 127 13.45 -1.98 19.35
N ASP A 128 13.10 -1.20 20.38
CA ASP A 128 12.41 0.09 20.24
C ASP A 128 13.06 1.04 19.24
N ALA A 129 14.39 1.08 19.18
CA ALA A 129 15.12 1.91 18.22
C ALA A 129 14.85 1.48 16.76
N VAL A 130 14.79 0.17 16.51
CA VAL A 130 14.47 -0.40 15.20
C VAL A 130 13.00 -0.19 14.87
N GLN A 131 12.11 -0.35 15.85
CA GLN A 131 10.69 -0.03 15.69
C GLN A 131 10.49 1.41 15.26
N LYS A 132 11.15 2.36 15.92
CA LYS A 132 11.02 3.80 15.63
C LYS A 132 11.67 4.21 14.32
N ALA A 133 12.85 3.67 14.01
CA ALA A 133 13.59 4.06 12.80
C ALA A 133 13.09 3.34 11.54
N THR A 134 12.81 2.05 11.64
CA THR A 134 12.56 1.18 10.49
C THR A 134 11.07 0.95 10.26
N PHE A 135 10.38 0.32 11.22
CA PHE A 135 9.01 -0.16 10.97
C PHE A 135 7.95 0.92 11.23
N GLN A 136 8.23 1.91 12.08
CA GLN A 136 7.35 3.02 12.40
C GLN A 136 5.90 2.55 12.61
N ARG A 137 5.73 1.49 13.41
CA ARG A 137 4.46 0.75 13.56
C ARG A 137 3.29 1.69 13.84
N ASP A 138 3.52 2.67 14.70
CA ASP A 138 2.51 3.60 15.18
C ASP A 138 2.36 4.88 14.33
N ARG A 139 3.05 4.98 13.17
CA ARG A 139 3.01 6.17 12.28
C ARG A 139 1.62 6.50 11.75
N PHE A 140 0.86 5.49 11.32
CA PHE A 140 -0.43 5.68 10.66
C PHE A 140 -1.56 5.18 11.56
N ARG A 141 -1.96 6.02 12.51
CA ARG A 141 -3.10 5.77 13.40
C ARG A 141 -4.16 6.84 13.25
N SER A 142 -5.41 6.48 13.51
CA SER A 142 -6.50 7.46 13.63
C SER A 142 -7.39 7.13 14.80
N LEU A 143 -8.12 8.12 15.29
CA LEU A 143 -9.20 7.90 16.23
C LEU A 143 -10.36 7.12 15.56
N SER A 144 -10.88 6.14 16.28
CA SER A 144 -12.18 5.48 16.10
C SER A 144 -12.92 5.61 17.43
N GLY A 145 -13.87 6.55 17.51
CA GLY A 145 -14.37 7.04 18.78
C GLY A 145 -13.24 7.66 19.61
N SER A 146 -13.05 7.20 20.85
CA SER A 146 -11.97 7.64 21.75
C SER A 146 -10.69 6.80 21.64
N LYS A 147 -10.64 5.77 20.78
CA LYS A 147 -9.48 4.87 20.68
C LYS A 147 -8.68 5.12 19.42
N GLU A 148 -7.35 5.14 19.54
CA GLU A 148 -6.47 5.12 18.37
C GLU A 148 -6.39 3.73 17.76
N VAL A 149 -6.79 3.63 16.49
CA VAL A 149 -6.71 2.41 15.70
C VAL A 149 -5.66 2.55 14.60
N PRO A 150 -4.85 1.51 14.33
CA PRO A 150 -3.97 1.45 13.18
C PRO A 150 -4.76 1.54 11.87
N LYS A 151 -4.24 2.30 10.90
CA LYS A 151 -4.74 2.31 9.51
C LYS A 151 -4.00 1.35 8.62
N THR A 152 -2.77 1.05 8.98
CA THR A 152 -1.87 0.20 8.22
C THR A 152 -1.40 -0.94 9.09
N PHE A 153 -0.97 -2.04 8.48
CA PHE A 153 -0.36 -3.15 9.20
C PHE A 153 0.88 -3.63 8.44
N TRP A 154 1.84 -4.17 9.19
CA TRP A 154 2.93 -4.94 8.62
C TRP A 154 2.54 -6.40 8.55
N MET A 155 3.05 -7.13 7.57
CA MET A 155 2.93 -8.58 7.49
C MET A 155 4.22 -9.19 6.93
N PRO A 156 4.55 -10.44 7.26
CA PRO A 156 5.66 -11.15 6.63
C PRO A 156 5.55 -11.17 5.11
N TYR A 157 6.69 -10.97 4.43
CA TYR A 157 6.77 -11.01 2.97
C TYR A 157 6.29 -12.36 2.40
N ASP A 158 6.54 -13.45 3.11
CA ASP A 158 6.03 -14.77 2.73
C ASP A 158 4.49 -14.88 2.79
N TYR A 159 3.82 -14.11 3.65
CA TYR A 159 2.37 -14.07 3.69
C TYR A 159 1.81 -13.14 2.61
N TYR A 160 2.50 -12.03 2.35
CA TYR A 160 2.15 -11.14 1.25
C TYR A 160 2.16 -11.91 -0.07
N ARG A 161 3.24 -12.62 -0.38
CA ARG A 161 3.36 -13.34 -1.66
C ARG A 161 2.37 -14.51 -1.80
N HIS A 162 1.81 -15.02 -0.70
CA HIS A 162 0.80 -16.06 -0.77
C HIS A 162 -0.51 -15.50 -1.34
N ASP A 163 -0.95 -14.35 -0.84
CA ASP A 163 -2.23 -13.74 -1.24
C ASP A 163 -2.10 -12.77 -2.42
N ILE A 164 -0.91 -12.20 -2.60
CA ILE A 164 -0.55 -11.25 -3.66
C ILE A 164 0.83 -11.65 -4.20
N PRO A 165 0.92 -12.67 -5.06
CA PRO A 165 2.19 -13.20 -5.57
C PRO A 165 2.84 -12.30 -6.62
N LYS A 166 2.76 -10.98 -6.48
CA LYS A 166 3.26 -10.01 -7.47
C LYS A 166 3.45 -8.63 -6.86
N ILE A 167 4.22 -7.80 -7.58
CA ILE A 167 4.32 -6.37 -7.34
C ILE A 167 4.50 -5.62 -8.65
N SER A 168 4.04 -4.38 -8.71
CA SER A 168 4.24 -3.45 -9.83
C SER A 168 4.56 -2.07 -9.25
N GLU A 169 5.24 -1.25 -10.04
CA GLU A 169 5.51 0.14 -9.69
C GLU A 169 4.50 1.06 -10.37
N LEU A 170 3.93 2.00 -9.61
CA LEU A 170 3.13 3.09 -10.16
C LEU A 170 4.02 4.26 -10.59
N PHE A 171 3.70 4.86 -11.72
CA PHE A 171 4.34 6.08 -12.20
C PHE A 171 3.34 6.99 -12.92
N LEU A 172 3.67 8.28 -13.01
CA LEU A 172 2.84 9.23 -13.76
C LEU A 172 2.91 8.92 -15.25
N SER A 173 1.75 8.75 -15.86
CA SER A 173 1.59 8.43 -17.28
C SER A 173 2.31 9.43 -18.16
N ALA A 174 2.97 8.93 -19.21
CA ALA A 174 3.59 9.77 -20.23
C ALA A 174 2.55 10.69 -20.90
N LYS A 175 1.28 10.27 -20.96
CA LYS A 175 0.17 11.02 -21.58
C LYS A 175 -0.33 12.19 -20.73
N LEU A 176 0.07 12.29 -19.46
CA LEU A 176 -0.34 13.39 -18.60
C LEU A 176 0.23 14.73 -19.12
N PRO A 177 -0.58 15.80 -19.22
CA PRO A 177 -0.09 17.12 -19.60
C PRO A 177 1.09 17.58 -18.73
N ALA A 178 2.09 18.22 -19.35
CA ALA A 178 3.31 18.66 -18.66
C ALA A 178 3.03 19.57 -17.45
N VAL A 179 1.99 20.41 -17.54
CA VAL A 179 1.56 21.27 -16.43
C VAL A 179 1.16 20.45 -15.20
N LEU A 180 0.42 19.34 -15.36
CA LEU A 180 0.03 18.47 -14.25
C LEU A 180 1.23 17.70 -13.68
N LYS A 181 2.17 17.28 -14.53
CA LYS A 181 3.42 16.65 -14.08
C LYS A 181 4.25 17.62 -13.24
N SER A 182 4.33 18.90 -13.63
CA SER A 182 5.09 19.92 -12.89
C SER A 182 4.53 20.19 -11.49
N ILE A 183 3.21 20.05 -11.30
CA ILE A 183 2.56 20.16 -10.00
C ILE A 183 2.87 18.94 -9.13
N ALA A 184 2.88 17.73 -9.71
CA ALA A 184 3.26 16.52 -8.99
C ALA A 184 4.75 16.49 -8.63
N HIS A 185 5.61 17.13 -9.41
CA HIS A 185 7.06 17.26 -9.18
C HIS A 185 7.45 18.38 -8.21
N SER A 186 6.51 19.12 -7.61
CA SER A 186 6.87 20.08 -6.57
C SER A 186 7.34 19.31 -5.33
N ASN A 187 8.65 19.42 -5.04
CA ASN A 187 9.38 18.97 -3.85
C ASN A 187 8.56 18.30 -2.74
N SER A 188 9.07 17.15 -2.26
CA SER A 188 8.58 16.38 -1.11
C SER A 188 7.65 17.16 -0.18
N ILE A 189 6.34 16.88 -0.26
CA ILE A 189 5.33 17.42 0.67
C ILE A 189 5.63 17.00 2.13
N GLN A 190 6.58 16.07 2.32
CA GLN A 190 7.11 15.70 3.63
C GLN A 190 8.60 16.04 3.70
N LYS A 191 8.91 17.15 4.37
CA LYS A 191 10.14 17.28 5.17
C LYS A 191 9.79 17.04 6.62
#